data_AF-A0A016SDK9-F1
#
_entry.id   AF-A0A016SDK9-F1
#
_cell.length_a   1.000
_cell.length_b   1.000
_cell.length_c   1.000
_cell.angle_alpha   90.00
_cell.angle_beta   90.00
_cell.angle_gamma   90.00
#
_symmetry.space_group_name_H-M   'P 1'
#
loop_
_entity.id
_entity.type
_entity.pdbx_description
1 polymer ?
#
loop_
_entity_poly.entity_id
_entity_poly.type
_entity_poly.pdbx_seq_one_letter_code
_entity_poly.pdbx_strand_id
1 'polypeptide(L)'
;MALTSPSDESDDAETLARIKLTNNLGQMVKLFLPGNHPYPFIWTNARFSLTAHLGMTDREKDFESARSLGEAGKVDEALEKLSKYTSDPEIQYSVSEMETINTIITEKLTSCSFEEKKEACNVCITLLEGIKLVKDGEWLSLYSESVYEAFSRMSICARDEERQETWNRLKELFYEITLAAKKAWKDKNYPDRLAIYVSYAKLCKSYLDVADEESFKMCETMAKEAKFLGKGTLDDDQWKESNRSIDQIKKLIADALHERELMDDSE
;
A
#
# COMPACT_ATOMS: atom_id res chain seq x y z
N MET A 1 50.91 -19.81 53.01
CA MET A 1 50.55 -18.75 52.04
C MET A 1 50.19 -19.44 50.74
N ALA A 2 49.07 -19.23 50.08
CA ALA A 2 47.84 -18.52 50.37
C ALA A 2 46.76 -19.04 49.38
N LEU A 3 45.53 -19.17 49.88
CA LEU A 3 44.24 -18.81 49.27
C LEU A 3 43.80 -19.41 47.91
N THR A 4 42.72 -20.20 48.00
CA THR A 4 41.69 -20.45 47.00
C THR A 4 40.72 -19.27 46.86
N SER A 5 40.26 -18.99 45.63
CA SER A 5 38.99 -18.28 45.33
C SER A 5 38.36 -18.84 44.03
N PRO A 6 37.04 -19.11 43.99
CA PRO A 6 36.27 -19.49 42.80
C PRO A 6 35.26 -18.40 42.36
N SER A 7 34.92 -18.32 41.06
CA SER A 7 33.58 -18.03 40.50
C SER A 7 33.64 -17.47 39.07
N ASP A 8 33.03 -18.14 38.09
CA ASP A 8 32.42 -17.56 36.87
C ASP A 8 31.57 -18.65 36.18
N GLU A 9 30.31 -18.81 36.62
CA GLU A 9 29.31 -19.75 36.07
C GLU A 9 27.90 -19.10 36.01
N SER A 10 27.78 -17.81 35.61
CA SER A 10 26.47 -17.14 35.49
C SER A 10 25.97 -16.83 34.08
N ASP A 11 26.81 -16.92 33.04
CA ASP A 11 26.46 -16.40 31.70
C ASP A 11 25.90 -17.46 30.72
N ASP A 12 26.01 -18.74 31.04
CA ASP A 12 25.57 -19.81 30.14
C ASP A 12 24.09 -20.21 30.31
N ALA A 13 23.47 -19.91 31.46
CA ALA A 13 22.07 -20.28 31.72
C ALA A 13 21.06 -19.38 30.98
N GLU A 14 21.35 -18.09 30.83
CA GLU A 14 20.46 -17.14 30.15
C GLU A 14 20.46 -17.34 28.62
N THR A 15 21.61 -17.70 28.06
CA THR A 15 21.77 -17.99 26.63
C THR A 15 21.05 -19.28 26.24
N LEU A 16 21.10 -20.31 27.09
CA LEU A 16 20.40 -21.59 26.89
C LEU A 16 18.87 -21.47 27.06
N ALA A 17 18.38 -20.53 27.89
CA ALA A 17 16.96 -20.26 28.01
C ALA A 17 16.38 -19.56 26.77
N ARG A 18 17.13 -18.64 26.16
CA ARG A 18 16.69 -17.92 24.93
C ARG A 18 16.61 -18.84 23.70
N ILE A 19 17.49 -19.83 23.58
CA ILE A 19 17.49 -20.79 22.46
C ILE A 19 16.35 -21.84 22.57
N LYS A 20 15.92 -22.17 23.80
CA LYS A 20 14.79 -23.11 23.99
C LYS A 20 13.41 -22.49 23.77
N LEU A 21 13.27 -21.17 23.93
CA LEU A 21 12.01 -20.45 23.69
C LEU A 21 11.73 -20.22 22.20
N THR A 22 12.76 -20.00 21.37
CA THR A 22 12.60 -19.82 19.92
C THR A 22 12.24 -21.11 19.18
N ASN A 23 12.68 -22.27 19.67
CA ASN A 23 12.43 -23.55 19.01
C ASN A 23 11.04 -24.17 19.31
N ASN A 24 10.34 -23.72 20.36
CA ASN A 24 9.01 -24.23 20.70
C ASN A 24 7.84 -23.43 20.09
N LEU A 25 8.07 -22.22 19.57
CA LEU A 25 7.04 -21.47 18.82
C LEU A 25 6.87 -21.96 17.36
N GLY A 26 7.84 -22.71 16.82
CA GLY A 26 7.80 -23.24 15.46
C GLY A 26 6.92 -24.49 15.25
N GLN A 27 6.39 -25.11 16.30
CA GLN A 27 5.64 -26.37 16.19
C GLN A 27 4.13 -26.29 16.50
N MET A 28 3.58 -25.10 16.81
CA MET A 28 2.14 -24.94 17.09
C MET A 28 1.37 -24.09 16.06
N VAL A 29 1.68 -24.21 14.76
CA VAL A 29 0.82 -23.68 13.68
C VAL A 29 0.68 -24.69 12.54
N LYS A 30 0.27 -25.91 12.88
CA LYS A 30 -0.34 -26.85 11.94
C LYS A 30 -1.51 -27.48 12.66
N LEU A 31 -2.71 -26.95 12.43
CA LEU A 31 -3.98 -27.67 12.40
C LEU A 31 -5.11 -26.65 12.12
N PHE A 32 -5.99 -27.01 11.19
CA PHE A 32 -7.24 -26.36 10.76
C PHE A 32 -7.19 -25.36 9.58
N LEU A 33 -7.51 -25.90 8.40
CA LEU A 33 -8.31 -25.29 7.32
C LEU A 33 -9.56 -26.18 7.16
N PRO A 34 -10.76 -25.66 6.79
CA PRO A 34 -11.00 -25.17 5.41
C PRO A 34 -11.98 -23.97 5.26
N GLY A 35 -11.81 -23.17 4.20
CA GLY A 35 -12.83 -22.23 3.70
C GLY A 35 -12.30 -21.12 2.79
N ASN A 36 -12.79 -21.06 1.54
CA ASN A 36 -12.43 -20.12 0.48
C ASN A 36 -12.72 -18.65 0.80
N HIS A 37 -11.71 -17.77 0.70
CA HIS A 37 -11.81 -16.36 0.26
C HIS A 37 -10.40 -15.85 -0.13
N PRO A 38 -10.23 -15.05 -1.22
CA PRO A 38 -8.92 -14.57 -1.64
C PRO A 38 -8.67 -13.15 -1.12
N TYR A 39 -8.18 -13.03 0.11
CA TYR A 39 -7.48 -11.84 0.58
C TYR A 39 -6.20 -12.28 1.29
N PRO A 40 -5.04 -11.61 1.09
CA PRO A 40 -3.83 -11.93 1.84
C PRO A 40 -4.02 -11.50 3.30
N PHE A 41 -3.92 -12.47 4.21
CA PHE A 41 -3.89 -12.25 5.66
C PHE A 41 -2.65 -11.43 6.04
N ILE A 42 -2.86 -10.22 6.57
CA ILE A 42 -1.82 -9.43 7.24
C ILE A 42 -1.56 -10.06 8.62
N TRP A 43 -0.35 -10.57 8.84
CA TRP A 43 0.09 -11.05 10.15
C TRP A 43 0.44 -9.85 11.03
N THR A 44 -0.37 -9.56 12.05
CA THR A 44 -0.01 -8.65 13.13
C THR A 44 1.03 -9.31 14.04
N ASN A 45 2.30 -9.01 13.80
CA ASN A 45 3.36 -9.27 14.76
C ASN A 45 3.32 -8.16 15.83
N ALA A 46 2.64 -8.42 16.94
CA ALA A 46 2.74 -7.60 18.14
C ALA A 46 4.14 -7.78 18.75
N ARG A 47 5.11 -6.98 18.28
CA ARG A 47 6.43 -6.87 18.87
C ARG A 47 6.41 -5.74 19.89
N PHE A 48 6.23 -6.12 21.16
CA PHE A 48 6.48 -5.22 22.30
C PHE A 48 7.91 -4.65 22.20
N SER A 49 8.02 -3.34 22.00
CA SER A 49 9.28 -2.60 22.18
C SER A 49 9.17 -1.77 23.44
N LEU A 50 9.84 -2.24 24.49
CA LEU A 50 9.92 -1.57 25.79
C LEU A 50 11.38 -1.22 26.07
N THR A 51 12.02 -0.46 25.17
CA THR A 51 13.31 0.22 25.40
C THR A 51 13.62 1.22 24.27
N ALA A 52 13.18 2.47 24.40
CA ALA A 52 13.83 3.67 23.85
C ALA A 52 12.99 4.91 24.22
N HIS A 53 13.35 5.63 25.28
CA HIS A 53 12.73 6.93 25.62
C HIS A 53 13.72 8.09 25.61
N LEU A 54 14.89 7.90 24.99
CA LEU A 54 15.91 8.93 24.82
C LEU A 54 16.34 8.95 23.35
N GLY A 55 15.70 9.82 22.55
CA GLY A 55 16.14 10.12 21.18
C GLY A 55 15.05 10.37 20.14
N MET A 56 13.78 10.04 20.40
CA MET A 56 12.72 10.25 19.40
C MET A 56 12.38 11.73 19.24
N THR A 57 12.38 12.19 17.99
CA THR A 57 11.85 13.49 17.59
C THR A 57 10.36 13.57 17.89
N ASP A 58 9.81 14.78 17.99
CA ASP A 58 8.37 14.95 18.23
C ASP A 58 7.56 14.33 17.08
N ARG A 59 8.03 14.48 15.83
CA ARG A 59 7.42 13.82 14.66
C ARG A 59 7.33 12.31 14.80
N GLU A 60 8.40 11.64 15.20
CA GLU A 60 8.38 10.19 15.40
C GLU A 60 7.40 9.77 16.50
N LYS A 61 7.33 10.53 17.61
CA LYS A 61 6.35 10.27 18.69
C LYS A 61 4.91 10.43 18.20
N ASP A 62 4.67 11.44 17.36
CA ASP A 62 3.35 11.71 16.83
C ASP A 62 2.90 10.65 15.84
N PHE A 63 3.80 10.15 14.99
CA PHE A 63 3.52 9.04 14.09
C PHE A 63 3.30 7.72 14.84
N GLU A 64 4.10 7.42 15.86
CA GLU A 64 3.90 6.23 16.70
C GLU A 64 2.56 6.30 17.45
N SER A 65 2.21 7.49 17.95
CA SER A 65 0.93 7.72 18.58
C SER A 65 -0.23 7.64 17.59
N ALA A 66 -0.08 8.16 16.37
CA ALA A 66 -1.11 8.07 15.33
C ALA A 66 -1.35 6.61 14.92
N ARG A 67 -0.28 5.81 14.81
CA ARG A 67 -0.37 4.36 14.60
C ARG A 67 -1.18 3.68 15.69
N SER A 68 -0.85 3.93 16.96
CA SER A 68 -1.58 3.37 18.11
C SER A 68 -3.06 3.76 18.13
N LEU A 69 -3.38 5.00 17.72
CA LEU A 69 -4.77 5.47 17.61
C LEU A 69 -5.50 4.78 16.44
N GLY A 70 -4.85 4.62 15.29
CA GLY A 70 -5.38 3.89 14.15
C GLY A 70 -5.72 2.44 14.50
N GLU A 71 -4.80 1.72 15.15
CA GLU A 71 -5.02 0.34 15.60
C GLU A 71 -6.15 0.22 16.65
N ALA A 72 -6.37 1.28 17.43
CA ALA A 72 -7.47 1.37 18.39
C ALA A 72 -8.82 1.79 17.77
N GLY A 73 -8.88 1.99 16.44
CA GLY A 73 -10.08 2.45 15.73
C GLY A 73 -10.41 3.94 15.93
N LYS A 74 -9.50 4.71 16.53
CA LYS A 74 -9.64 6.15 16.79
C LYS A 74 -9.06 6.96 15.63
N VAL A 75 -9.58 6.71 14.44
CA VAL A 75 -8.95 7.16 13.19
C VAL A 75 -8.97 8.68 13.03
N ASP A 76 -10.03 9.35 13.49
CA ASP A 76 -10.12 10.82 13.44
C ASP A 76 -9.08 11.50 14.34
N GLU A 77 -8.86 10.96 15.54
CA GLU A 77 -7.79 11.42 16.44
C GLU A 77 -6.41 11.18 15.79
N ALA A 78 -6.24 10.06 15.08
CA ALA A 78 -5.00 9.75 14.38
C ALA A 78 -4.73 10.74 13.22
N LEU A 79 -5.75 11.05 12.42
CA LEU A 79 -5.66 12.01 11.31
C LEU A 79 -5.39 13.42 11.81
N GLU A 80 -6.02 13.85 12.90
CA GLU A 80 -5.76 15.16 13.51
C GLU A 80 -4.28 15.29 13.90
N LYS A 81 -3.68 14.23 14.45
CA LYS A 81 -2.24 14.22 14.77
C LYS A 81 -1.34 14.34 13.54
N LEU A 82 -1.73 13.75 12.42
CA LEU A 82 -0.95 13.80 11.18
C LEU A 82 -1.12 15.12 10.42
N SER A 83 -2.26 15.80 10.59
CA SER A 83 -2.63 17.03 9.86
C SER A 83 -1.56 18.13 9.93
N LYS A 84 -0.81 18.20 11.04
CA LYS A 84 0.27 19.16 11.28
C LYS A 84 1.50 18.95 10.41
N TYR A 85 1.69 17.76 9.85
CA TYR A 85 2.80 17.44 8.95
C TYR A 85 2.36 17.42 7.49
N THR A 86 1.08 17.13 7.23
CA THR A 86 0.53 16.98 5.88
C THR A 86 0.17 18.31 5.23
N SER A 87 0.39 19.43 5.94
CA SER A 87 0.17 20.80 5.45
C SER A 87 1.40 21.39 4.75
N ASP A 88 2.59 20.78 4.88
CA ASP A 88 3.83 21.25 4.25
C ASP A 88 4.18 20.37 3.04
N PRO A 89 4.08 20.90 1.80
CA PRO A 89 4.31 20.13 0.58
C PRO A 89 5.79 19.72 0.38
N GLU A 90 6.73 20.26 1.18
CA GLU A 90 8.14 19.90 1.07
C GLU A 90 8.54 18.71 1.94
N ILE A 91 7.67 18.28 2.86
CA ILE A 91 7.93 17.17 3.76
C ILE A 91 7.93 15.85 2.97
N GLN A 92 9.05 15.13 3.07
CA GLN A 92 9.14 13.73 2.65
C GLN A 92 8.86 12.82 3.84
N TYR A 93 8.08 11.78 3.60
CA TYR A 93 7.75 10.76 4.58
C TYR A 93 8.66 9.56 4.39
N SER A 94 9.16 9.02 5.49
CA SER A 94 9.85 7.73 5.49
C SER A 94 8.88 6.58 5.18
N VAL A 95 9.42 5.40 4.87
CA VAL A 95 8.62 4.17 4.66
C VAL A 95 7.70 3.90 5.86
N SER A 96 8.26 3.89 7.09
CA SER A 96 7.48 3.65 8.31
C SER A 96 6.36 4.68 8.54
N GLU A 97 6.54 5.93 8.11
CA GLU A 97 5.50 6.95 8.22
C GLU A 97 4.41 6.73 7.19
N MET A 98 4.78 6.32 5.97
CA MET A 98 3.84 5.97 4.91
C MET A 98 3.04 4.70 5.25
N GLU A 99 3.64 3.71 5.91
CA GLU A 99 2.93 2.55 6.47
C GLU A 99 1.85 2.97 7.46
N THR A 100 2.19 3.90 8.38
CA THR A 100 1.22 4.44 9.33
C THR A 100 0.08 5.18 8.62
N ILE A 101 0.41 6.01 7.61
CA ILE A 101 -0.61 6.70 6.79
C ILE A 101 -1.50 5.69 6.07
N ASN A 102 -0.92 4.67 5.43
CA ASN A 102 -1.66 3.62 4.72
C ASN A 102 -2.59 2.86 5.66
N THR A 103 -2.14 2.52 6.87
CA THR A 103 -2.95 1.86 7.91
C THR A 103 -4.15 2.74 8.31
N ILE A 104 -3.90 4.02 8.57
CA ILE A 104 -4.94 4.99 8.96
C ILE A 104 -5.95 5.19 7.85
N ILE A 105 -5.51 5.34 6.60
CA ILE A 105 -6.40 5.48 5.43
C ILE A 105 -7.26 4.23 5.28
N THR A 106 -6.65 3.05 5.34
CA THR A 106 -7.36 1.77 5.24
C THR A 106 -8.43 1.68 6.32
N GLU A 107 -8.07 1.94 7.58
CA GLU A 107 -9.01 1.88 8.70
C GLU A 107 -10.12 2.94 8.59
N LYS A 108 -9.80 4.17 8.18
CA LYS A 108 -10.80 5.24 7.97
C LYS A 108 -11.85 4.79 6.97
N LEU A 109 -11.39 4.21 5.88
CA LEU A 109 -12.25 3.79 4.80
C LEU A 109 -13.05 2.55 5.17
N THR A 110 -12.47 1.56 5.86
CA THR A 110 -13.17 0.32 6.28
C THR A 110 -14.20 0.53 7.37
N SER A 111 -13.97 1.45 8.31
CA SER A 111 -14.84 1.67 9.46
C SER A 111 -15.94 2.71 9.26
N CYS A 112 -15.87 3.53 8.20
CA CYS A 112 -16.88 4.55 7.92
C CYS A 112 -18.24 3.93 7.52
N SER A 113 -19.32 4.63 7.89
CA SER A 113 -20.69 4.27 7.47
C SER A 113 -20.90 4.54 5.96
N PHE A 114 -22.00 4.02 5.41
CA PHE A 114 -22.33 4.27 3.99
C PHE A 114 -22.55 5.76 3.72
N GLU A 115 -23.16 6.47 4.67
CA GLU A 115 -23.47 7.89 4.63
C GLU A 115 -22.20 8.76 4.67
N GLU A 116 -21.18 8.33 5.42
CA GLU A 116 -19.92 9.06 5.60
C GLU A 116 -18.83 8.66 4.59
N LYS A 117 -19.04 7.58 3.83
CA LYS A 117 -18.02 7.00 2.93
C LYS A 117 -17.45 8.02 1.95
N LYS A 118 -18.30 8.86 1.37
CA LYS A 118 -17.87 9.90 0.44
C LYS A 118 -16.94 10.91 1.10
N GLU A 119 -17.31 11.39 2.30
CA GLU A 119 -16.50 12.32 3.08
C GLU A 119 -15.17 11.68 3.49
N ALA A 120 -15.19 10.44 3.96
CA ALA A 120 -14.00 9.68 4.30
C ALA A 120 -13.04 9.54 3.09
N CYS A 121 -13.56 9.28 1.90
CA CYS A 121 -12.76 9.24 0.68
C CYS A 121 -12.15 10.62 0.37
N ASN A 122 -12.92 11.71 0.46
CA ASN A 122 -12.42 13.07 0.22
C ASN A 122 -11.28 13.45 1.18
N VAL A 123 -11.41 13.13 2.46
CA VAL A 123 -10.34 13.36 3.46
C VAL A 123 -9.08 12.60 3.09
N CYS A 124 -9.20 11.32 2.73
CA CYS A 124 -8.04 10.48 2.36
C CYS A 124 -7.38 10.94 1.05
N ILE A 125 -8.17 11.29 0.03
CA ILE A 125 -7.64 11.78 -1.25
C ILE A 125 -6.90 13.12 -1.03
N THR A 126 -7.50 14.05 -0.30
CA THR A 126 -6.87 15.35 0.01
C THR A 126 -5.56 15.17 0.78
N LEU A 127 -5.53 14.23 1.73
CA LEU A 127 -4.30 13.86 2.43
C LEU A 127 -3.23 13.34 1.46
N LEU A 128 -3.60 12.42 0.55
CA LEU A 128 -2.68 11.83 -0.41
C LEU A 128 -2.12 12.84 -1.42
N GLU A 129 -2.93 13.80 -1.85
CA GLU A 129 -2.51 14.91 -2.74
C GLU A 129 -1.50 15.85 -2.08
N GLY A 130 -1.54 15.99 -0.76
CA GLY A 130 -0.57 16.80 -0.01
C GLY A 130 0.78 16.11 0.21
N ILE A 131 0.92 14.82 -0.13
CA ILE A 131 2.13 14.05 0.13
C ILE A 131 3.11 14.15 -1.05
N LYS A 132 4.32 14.59 -0.76
CA LYS A 132 5.42 14.58 -1.73
C LYS A 132 5.92 13.16 -2.00
N LEU A 133 5.92 12.77 -3.27
CA LEU A 133 6.33 11.43 -3.69
C LEU A 133 7.83 11.17 -3.48
N VAL A 134 8.12 10.00 -2.90
CA VAL A 134 9.48 9.50 -2.68
C VAL A 134 9.80 8.43 -3.73
N LYS A 135 11.05 8.39 -4.20
CA LYS A 135 11.52 7.46 -5.25
C LYS A 135 12.04 6.15 -4.64
N ASP A 136 11.30 5.62 -3.68
CA ASP A 136 11.59 4.37 -2.99
C ASP A 136 10.51 3.34 -3.32
N GLY A 137 10.91 2.09 -3.59
CA GLY A 137 9.99 1.07 -4.09
C GLY A 137 8.94 0.65 -3.07
N GLU A 138 9.35 0.43 -1.82
CA GLU A 138 8.46 0.02 -0.74
C GLU A 138 7.49 1.15 -0.40
N TRP A 139 8.02 2.37 -0.29
CA TRP A 139 7.22 3.58 -0.09
C TRP A 139 6.16 3.75 -1.19
N LEU A 140 6.55 3.61 -2.46
CA LEU A 140 5.65 3.78 -3.59
C LEU A 140 4.56 2.72 -3.65
N SER A 141 4.88 1.48 -3.27
CA SER A 141 3.87 0.41 -3.17
C SER A 141 2.79 0.80 -2.16
N LEU A 142 3.16 1.21 -0.96
CA LEU A 142 2.23 1.66 0.10
C LEU A 142 1.40 2.87 -0.34
N TYR A 143 2.04 3.87 -0.96
CA TYR A 143 1.34 5.05 -1.46
C TYR A 143 0.34 4.71 -2.57
N SER A 144 0.76 3.89 -3.54
CA SER A 144 -0.11 3.48 -4.65
C SER A 144 -1.30 2.63 -4.20
N GLU A 145 -1.12 1.83 -3.14
CA GLU A 145 -2.20 1.06 -2.50
C GLU A 145 -3.22 2.01 -1.85
N SER A 146 -2.76 2.99 -1.07
CA SER A 146 -3.65 4.00 -0.46
C SER A 146 -4.44 4.79 -1.51
N VAL A 147 -3.79 5.17 -2.62
CA VAL A 147 -4.46 5.84 -3.75
C VAL A 147 -5.50 4.91 -4.36
N TYR A 148 -5.16 3.67 -4.66
CA TYR A 148 -6.12 2.70 -5.20
C TYR A 148 -7.33 2.52 -4.28
N GLU A 149 -7.10 2.36 -2.99
CA GLU A 149 -8.15 2.12 -1.99
C GLU A 149 -9.11 3.32 -1.90
N ALA A 150 -8.59 4.54 -1.78
CA ALA A 150 -9.39 5.75 -1.68
C ALA A 150 -10.22 5.99 -2.95
N PHE A 151 -9.60 5.87 -4.13
CA PHE A 151 -10.29 6.14 -5.40
C PHE A 151 -11.24 5.02 -5.82
N SER A 152 -10.96 3.76 -5.50
CA SER A 152 -11.88 2.65 -5.78
C SER A 152 -13.14 2.72 -4.93
N ARG A 153 -13.05 3.22 -3.69
CA ARG A 153 -14.23 3.48 -2.86
C ARG A 153 -14.98 4.73 -3.32
N MET A 154 -14.26 5.79 -3.67
CA MET A 154 -14.88 7.00 -4.21
C MET A 154 -15.70 6.70 -5.48
N SER A 155 -15.25 5.77 -6.32
CA SER A 155 -15.96 5.41 -7.55
C SER A 155 -17.36 4.85 -7.30
N ILE A 156 -17.64 4.36 -6.09
CA ILE A 156 -18.93 3.80 -5.71
C ILE A 156 -19.90 4.91 -5.28
N CYS A 157 -19.41 6.04 -4.76
CA CYS A 157 -20.23 7.12 -4.22
C CYS A 157 -20.25 8.41 -5.06
N ALA A 158 -19.22 8.69 -5.85
CA ALA A 158 -19.20 9.84 -6.75
C ALA A 158 -20.23 9.70 -7.88
N ARG A 159 -20.91 10.79 -8.24
CA ARG A 159 -21.95 10.84 -9.27
C ARG A 159 -21.73 12.01 -10.23
N ASP A 160 -22.16 11.83 -11.48
CA ASP A 160 -22.21 12.87 -12.50
C ASP A 160 -20.87 13.64 -12.62
N GLU A 161 -20.90 14.98 -12.59
CA GLU A 161 -19.74 15.86 -12.73
C GLU A 161 -18.62 15.56 -11.73
N GLU A 162 -18.96 15.11 -10.51
CA GLU A 162 -17.97 14.78 -9.48
C GLU A 162 -17.12 13.57 -9.87
N ARG A 163 -17.65 12.63 -10.66
CA ARG A 163 -16.85 11.49 -11.15
C ARG A 163 -15.75 11.98 -12.08
N GLN A 164 -16.05 12.96 -12.94
CA GLN A 164 -15.08 13.55 -13.84
C GLN A 164 -14.00 14.33 -13.07
N GLU A 165 -14.39 15.10 -12.06
CA GLU A 165 -13.44 15.81 -11.18
C GLU A 165 -12.54 14.84 -10.42
N THR A 166 -13.13 13.80 -9.83
CA THR A 166 -12.40 12.73 -9.14
C THR A 166 -11.42 12.03 -10.08
N TRP A 167 -11.85 11.73 -11.31
CA TRP A 167 -10.98 11.13 -12.31
C TRP A 167 -9.80 12.02 -12.68
N ASN A 168 -10.01 13.33 -12.82
CA ASN A 168 -8.92 14.27 -13.11
C ASN A 168 -7.88 14.31 -11.99
N ARG A 169 -8.33 14.35 -10.72
CA ARG A 169 -7.45 14.25 -9.54
C ARG A 169 -6.65 12.95 -9.54
N LEU A 170 -7.30 11.82 -9.85
CA LEU A 170 -6.63 10.52 -9.95
C LEU A 170 -5.53 10.52 -11.01
N LYS A 171 -5.78 11.11 -12.19
CA LYS A 171 -4.80 11.17 -13.28
C LYS A 171 -3.56 11.96 -12.89
N GLU A 172 -3.72 13.07 -12.18
CA GLU A 172 -2.60 13.88 -11.69
C GLU A 172 -1.72 13.05 -10.75
N LEU A 173 -2.32 12.40 -9.75
CA LEU A 173 -1.61 11.50 -8.84
C LEU A 173 -0.91 10.35 -9.58
N PHE A 174 -1.61 9.68 -10.51
CA PHE A 174 -1.02 8.58 -11.27
C PHE A 174 0.12 9.04 -12.17
N TYR A 175 0.03 10.22 -12.76
CA TYR A 175 1.14 10.77 -13.53
C TYR A 175 2.40 10.88 -12.67
N GLU A 176 2.30 11.44 -11.46
CA GLU A 176 3.45 11.54 -10.58
C GLU A 176 3.95 10.17 -10.08
N ILE A 177 3.04 9.25 -9.74
CA ILE A 177 3.38 7.87 -9.36
C ILE A 177 4.17 7.20 -10.50
N THR A 178 3.76 7.34 -11.76
CA THR A 178 4.48 6.71 -12.89
C THR A 178 5.88 7.30 -13.09
N LEU A 179 6.07 8.60 -12.83
CA LEU A 179 7.38 9.24 -12.85
C LEU A 179 8.29 8.71 -11.74
N ALA A 180 7.75 8.55 -10.52
CA ALA A 180 8.48 8.01 -9.38
C ALA A 180 8.80 6.52 -9.56
N ALA A 181 7.84 5.72 -10.04
CA ALA A 181 8.00 4.30 -10.31
C ALA A 181 9.08 4.02 -11.36
N LYS A 182 9.22 4.87 -12.38
CA LYS A 182 10.32 4.77 -13.36
C LYS A 182 11.71 4.93 -12.72
N LYS A 183 11.80 5.63 -11.58
CA LYS A 183 13.05 5.82 -10.83
C LYS A 183 13.29 4.69 -9.84
N ALA A 184 12.25 4.21 -9.16
CA ALA A 184 12.34 3.08 -8.23
C ALA A 184 12.62 1.75 -8.95
N TRP A 185 11.91 1.48 -10.05
CA TRP A 185 12.06 0.25 -10.84
C TRP A 185 12.38 0.60 -12.29
N LYS A 186 13.65 0.43 -12.66
CA LYS A 186 14.17 0.82 -13.98
C LYS A 186 13.46 0.11 -15.12
N ASP A 187 13.32 -1.21 -15.01
CA ASP A 187 12.73 -2.03 -16.06
C ASP A 187 11.21 -2.11 -15.91
N LYS A 188 10.50 -2.14 -17.04
CA LYS A 188 9.03 -2.09 -17.08
C LYS A 188 8.39 -3.42 -16.68
N ASN A 189 9.16 -4.51 -16.67
CA ASN A 189 8.70 -5.84 -16.31
C ASN A 189 8.81 -6.13 -14.80
N TYR A 190 9.28 -5.21 -13.96
CA TYR A 190 9.31 -5.43 -12.51
C TYR A 190 7.89 -5.61 -11.95
N PRO A 191 7.64 -6.64 -11.12
CA PRO A 191 6.32 -6.93 -10.55
C PRO A 191 5.65 -5.72 -9.88
N ASP A 192 6.35 -5.07 -8.96
CA ASP A 192 5.79 -3.95 -8.19
C ASP A 192 5.42 -2.76 -9.09
N ARG A 193 6.26 -2.50 -10.10
CA ARG A 193 5.96 -1.48 -11.11
C ARG A 193 4.73 -1.84 -11.91
N LEU A 194 4.55 -3.10 -12.29
CA LEU A 194 3.36 -3.56 -13.01
C LEU A 194 2.10 -3.55 -12.13
N ALA A 195 2.23 -3.81 -10.83
CA ALA A 195 1.12 -3.77 -9.88
C ALA A 195 0.44 -2.39 -9.85
N ILE A 196 1.23 -1.30 -9.96
CA ILE A 196 0.70 0.07 -10.11
C ILE A 196 -0.24 0.17 -11.32
N TYR A 197 0.14 -0.38 -12.46
CA TYR A 197 -0.68 -0.37 -13.67
C TYR A 197 -1.86 -1.34 -13.61
N VAL A 198 -1.75 -2.44 -12.87
CA VAL A 198 -2.91 -3.30 -12.56
C VAL A 198 -3.95 -2.50 -11.77
N SER A 199 -3.54 -1.78 -10.73
CA SER A 199 -4.43 -0.91 -9.95
C SER A 199 -5.03 0.20 -10.80
N TYR A 200 -4.25 0.82 -11.68
CA TYR A 200 -4.76 1.84 -12.59
C TYR A 200 -5.78 1.29 -13.59
N ALA A 201 -5.52 0.12 -14.18
CA ALA A 201 -6.45 -0.54 -15.10
C ALA A 201 -7.78 -0.89 -14.42
N LYS A 202 -7.74 -1.32 -13.15
CA LYS A 202 -8.96 -1.53 -12.35
C LYS A 202 -9.73 -0.22 -12.18
N LEU A 203 -9.04 0.89 -11.88
CA LEU A 203 -9.68 2.20 -11.72
C LEU A 203 -10.24 2.73 -13.05
N CYS A 204 -9.55 2.54 -14.18
CA CYS A 204 -10.09 2.86 -15.51
C CYS A 204 -11.44 2.16 -15.73
N LYS A 205 -11.56 0.90 -15.32
CA LYS A 205 -12.82 0.16 -15.36
C LYS A 205 -13.86 0.70 -14.36
N SER A 206 -13.46 1.06 -13.15
CA SER A 206 -14.37 1.63 -12.14
C SER A 206 -14.90 3.04 -12.49
N TYR A 207 -14.17 3.76 -13.34
CA TYR A 207 -14.50 5.10 -13.85
C TYR A 207 -14.78 5.07 -15.35
N LEU A 208 -15.34 3.97 -15.88
CA LEU A 208 -15.48 3.71 -17.31
C LEU A 208 -16.12 4.85 -18.12
N ASP A 209 -17.11 5.51 -17.51
CA ASP A 209 -17.88 6.62 -18.05
C ASP A 209 -17.07 7.91 -18.26
N VAL A 210 -15.99 8.10 -17.50
CA VAL A 210 -15.16 9.32 -17.52
C VAL A 210 -13.69 9.04 -17.86
N ALA A 211 -13.29 7.76 -17.93
CA ALA A 211 -11.94 7.35 -18.25
C ALA A 211 -11.62 7.61 -19.72
N ASP A 212 -10.53 8.34 -19.97
CA ASP A 212 -10.09 8.71 -21.31
C ASP A 212 -9.26 7.64 -22.01
N GLU A 213 -9.21 7.71 -23.34
CA GLU A 213 -8.46 6.77 -24.19
C GLU A 213 -6.96 6.74 -23.86
N GLU A 214 -6.37 7.87 -23.46
CA GLU A 214 -4.96 7.94 -23.08
C GLU A 214 -4.65 7.06 -21.86
N SER A 215 -5.55 7.00 -20.89
CA SER A 215 -5.42 6.17 -19.69
C SER A 215 -5.45 4.67 -20.02
N PHE A 216 -6.35 4.24 -20.91
CA PHE A 216 -6.37 2.86 -21.40
C PHE A 216 -5.07 2.53 -22.15
N LYS A 217 -4.67 3.40 -23.09
CA LYS A 217 -3.47 3.23 -23.89
C LYS A 217 -2.19 3.18 -23.05
N MET A 218 -2.13 3.92 -21.96
CA MET A 218 -1.02 3.90 -21.01
C MET A 218 -0.84 2.49 -20.41
N CYS A 219 -1.94 1.87 -19.97
CA CYS A 219 -1.93 0.51 -19.42
C CYS A 219 -1.54 -0.54 -20.48
N GLU A 220 -2.12 -0.46 -21.68
CA GLU A 220 -1.80 -1.38 -22.79
C GLU A 220 -0.33 -1.28 -23.20
N THR A 221 0.18 -0.05 -23.32
CA THR A 221 1.57 0.21 -23.69
C THR A 221 2.51 -0.39 -22.66
N MET A 222 2.24 -0.19 -21.36
CA MET A 222 3.06 -0.77 -20.30
C MET A 222 3.08 -2.31 -20.37
N ALA A 223 1.91 -2.94 -20.51
CA ALA A 223 1.82 -4.40 -20.60
C ALA A 223 2.53 -4.96 -21.85
N LYS A 224 2.44 -4.26 -22.99
CA LYS A 224 3.12 -4.63 -24.24
C LYS A 224 4.64 -4.50 -24.11
N GLU A 225 5.12 -3.39 -23.56
CA GLU A 225 6.55 -3.14 -23.39
C GLU A 225 7.17 -4.07 -22.35
N ALA A 226 6.49 -4.32 -21.24
CA ALA A 226 6.92 -5.28 -20.22
C ALA A 226 7.01 -6.71 -20.79
N LYS A 227 6.01 -7.13 -21.59
CA LYS A 227 6.06 -8.42 -22.29
C LYS A 227 7.24 -8.50 -23.27
N PHE A 228 7.53 -7.40 -23.97
CA PHE A 228 8.65 -7.34 -24.91
C PHE A 228 10.01 -7.46 -24.22
N LEU A 229 10.17 -6.88 -23.02
CA LEU A 229 11.40 -7.04 -22.23
C LEU A 229 11.65 -8.50 -21.81
N GLY A 230 10.58 -9.31 -21.67
CA GLY A 230 10.69 -10.72 -21.29
C GLY A 230 11.20 -10.88 -19.85
N LYS A 231 11.81 -12.02 -19.53
CA LYS A 231 12.30 -12.33 -18.18
C LYS A 231 13.43 -11.39 -17.71
N GLY A 232 14.37 -11.07 -18.59
CA GLY A 232 15.49 -10.18 -18.26
C GLY A 232 16.29 -10.66 -17.04
N THR A 233 16.42 -9.79 -16.04
CA THR A 233 17.14 -10.01 -14.77
C THR A 233 16.28 -10.56 -13.64
N LEU A 234 14.98 -10.77 -13.88
CA LEU A 234 14.04 -11.27 -12.88
C LEU A 234 14.30 -12.75 -12.56
N ASP A 235 14.08 -13.12 -11.31
CA ASP A 235 14.00 -14.53 -10.94
C ASP A 235 12.70 -15.20 -11.45
N ASP A 236 12.55 -16.50 -11.24
CA ASP A 236 11.39 -17.25 -11.74
C ASP A 236 10.07 -16.83 -11.08
N ASP A 237 10.09 -16.49 -9.80
CA ASP A 237 8.89 -16.10 -9.05
C ASP A 237 8.45 -14.68 -9.43
N GLN A 238 9.40 -13.75 -9.52
CA GLN A 238 9.20 -12.41 -10.05
C GLN A 238 8.68 -12.47 -11.48
N TRP A 239 9.29 -13.27 -12.35
CA TRP A 239 8.84 -13.38 -13.74
C TRP A 239 7.43 -13.95 -13.87
N LYS A 240 7.09 -14.94 -13.03
CA LYS A 240 5.73 -15.47 -12.95
C LYS A 240 4.75 -14.38 -12.52
N GLU A 241 5.09 -13.58 -11.51
CA GLU A 241 4.26 -12.45 -11.08
C GLU A 241 4.08 -11.42 -12.19
N SER A 242 5.17 -11.00 -12.84
CA SER A 242 5.12 -10.04 -13.94
C SER A 242 4.18 -10.49 -15.06
N ASN A 243 4.21 -11.78 -15.44
CA ASN A 243 3.28 -12.30 -16.45
C ASN A 243 1.83 -12.25 -15.98
N ARG A 244 1.56 -12.60 -14.70
CA ARG A 244 0.22 -12.46 -14.13
C ARG A 244 -0.28 -11.03 -14.23
N SER A 245 0.54 -10.05 -13.84
CA SER A 245 0.18 -8.63 -13.92
C SER A 245 -0.03 -8.17 -15.37
N ILE A 246 0.84 -8.56 -16.30
CA ILE A 246 0.71 -8.24 -17.74
C ILE A 246 -0.61 -8.76 -18.31
N ASP A 247 -0.95 -10.02 -18.04
CA ASP A 247 -2.17 -10.64 -18.55
C ASP A 247 -3.41 -10.04 -17.89
N GLN A 248 -3.32 -9.70 -16.59
CA GLN A 248 -4.39 -9.02 -15.88
C GLN A 248 -4.65 -7.62 -16.43
N ILE A 249 -3.62 -6.83 -16.72
CA ILE A 249 -3.78 -5.50 -17.35
C ILE A 249 -4.50 -5.65 -18.68
N LYS A 250 -4.03 -6.55 -19.55
CA LYS A 250 -4.66 -6.76 -20.87
C LYS A 250 -6.11 -7.15 -20.77
N LYS A 251 -6.43 -8.06 -19.86
CA LYS A 251 -7.81 -8.50 -19.62
C LYS A 251 -8.68 -7.33 -19.16
N LEU A 252 -8.24 -6.58 -18.14
CA LEU A 252 -9.00 -5.46 -17.59
C LEU A 252 -9.30 -4.39 -18.64
N ILE A 253 -8.30 -4.05 -19.46
CA ILE A 253 -8.46 -3.03 -20.50
C ILE A 253 -9.35 -3.54 -21.65
N ALA A 254 -9.16 -4.78 -22.10
CA ALA A 254 -10.02 -5.36 -23.13
C ALA A 254 -11.49 -5.45 -22.68
N ASP A 255 -11.73 -5.90 -21.45
CA ASP A 255 -13.06 -5.96 -20.85
C ASP A 255 -13.68 -4.55 -20.76
N ALA A 256 -12.92 -3.56 -20.29
CA ALA A 256 -13.39 -2.19 -20.16
C ALA A 256 -13.72 -1.54 -21.52
N LEU A 257 -12.85 -1.68 -22.53
CA LEU A 257 -13.11 -1.13 -23.86
C LEU A 257 -14.35 -1.74 -24.51
N HIS A 258 -14.56 -3.05 -24.33
CA HIS A 258 -15.77 -3.71 -24.81
C HIS A 258 -17.02 -3.23 -24.07
N GLU A 259 -16.96 -3.08 -22.74
CA GLU A 259 -18.07 -2.53 -21.95
C GLU A 259 -18.41 -1.09 -22.39
N ARG A 260 -17.40 -0.27 -22.73
CA ARG A 260 -17.61 1.10 -23.22
C ARG A 260 -18.28 1.14 -24.59
N GLU A 261 -17.87 0.28 -25.52
CA GLU A 261 -18.51 0.14 -26.84
C GLU A 261 -20.01 -0.20 -26.70
N LEU A 262 -20.36 -1.09 -25.76
CA LEU A 262 -21.76 -1.42 -25.48
C LEU A 262 -22.55 -0.26 -24.88
N MET A 263 -21.90 0.63 -24.13
CA MET A 263 -22.54 1.85 -23.60
C MET A 263 -22.82 2.85 -24.72
N ASP A 264 -21.84 3.07 -25.60
CA ASP A 264 -21.97 4.00 -26.73
C ASP A 264 -23.03 3.54 -27.76
N ASP A 265 -23.16 2.23 -27.97
CA ASP A 265 -24.18 1.64 -28.85
C ASP A 265 -25.62 1.72 -28.28
N SER A 266 -25.76 2.07 -26.99
CA SER A 266 -27.04 2.12 -26.28
C SER A 266 -27.66 3.53 -26.20
N GLU A 267 -26.97 4.57 -26.68
CA GLU A 267 -27.42 5.97 -26.75
C GLU A 267 -27.99 6.36 -28.12
#